data_AF-A0A2W5YTS7-F1
#
_entry.id   AF-A0A2W5YTS7-F1
#
_cell.length_a   1.000
_cell.length_b   1.000
_cell.length_c   1.000
_cell.angle_alpha   90.00
_cell.angle_beta   90.00
_cell.angle_gamma   90.00
#
_symmetry.space_group_name_H-M   'P 1'
#
loop_
_entity.id
_entity.type
_entity.pdbx_description
1 polymer ?
#
loop_
_entity_poly.entity_id
_entity_poly.type
_entity_poly.pdbx_seq_one_letter_code
_entity_poly.pdbx_strand_id
1 'polypeptide(L)'
;MLIGILAELLNPDDTRWLDFGLEMPGKLSTPAPPAGLSVATSLRTDATVATDPNTVNVLVTCDASPFATRYRFRMRIAGLLGSNYELVASTTEPMAQVAVPANATVEFIVQAVNGNRQSVASEAVVFTAPAAAAPSTAKSPMRRRASRSRLRQLP
;
A
#
# COMPACT_ATOMS: atom_id res chain seq x y z
N MET A 1 13.89 43.58 3.04
CA MET A 1 12.93 43.24 1.97
C MET A 1 13.58 42.25 1.00
N LEU A 2 13.91 41.04 1.50
CA LEU A 2 14.56 39.98 0.71
C LEU A 2 13.54 38.94 0.26
N ILE A 3 12.66 38.52 1.18
CA ILE A 3 11.59 37.54 0.94
C ILE A 3 10.65 37.99 -0.19
N GLY A 4 10.28 39.27 -0.27
CA GLY A 4 9.41 39.79 -1.33
C GLY A 4 10.03 39.70 -2.72
N ILE A 5 11.32 40.04 -2.85
CA ILE A 5 12.05 39.94 -4.12
C ILE A 5 12.23 38.47 -4.52
N LEU A 6 12.54 37.59 -3.56
CA LEU A 6 12.65 36.16 -3.81
C LEU A 6 11.30 35.55 -4.22
N ALA A 7 10.18 36.02 -3.68
CA ALA A 7 8.85 35.54 -4.06
C ALA A 7 8.44 35.92 -5.50
N GLU A 8 9.03 36.98 -6.07
CA GLU A 8 8.83 37.34 -7.49
C GLU A 8 9.69 36.49 -8.43
N LEU A 9 10.78 35.89 -7.92
CA LEU A 9 11.79 35.19 -8.74
C LEU A 9 11.79 33.67 -8.56
N LEU A 10 11.37 33.17 -7.40
CA LEU A 10 11.38 31.77 -7.03
C LEU A 10 9.95 31.28 -6.81
N ASN A 11 9.65 30.10 -7.35
CA ASN A 11 8.42 29.40 -7.00
C ASN A 11 8.42 29.12 -5.48
N PRO A 12 7.28 29.21 -4.76
CA PRO A 12 7.17 28.83 -3.35
C PRO A 12 7.76 27.45 -3.00
N ASP A 13 7.85 26.57 -4.00
CA ASP A 13 8.29 25.19 -3.86
C ASP A 13 9.78 24.98 -4.18
N ASP A 14 10.50 26.05 -4.55
CA ASP A 14 11.87 25.98 -5.05
C ASP A 14 12.88 25.71 -3.93
N THR A 15 13.68 24.65 -4.06
CA THR A 15 14.71 24.32 -3.05
C THR A 15 15.72 25.44 -2.82
N ARG A 16 15.89 26.38 -3.76
CA ARG A 16 16.76 27.55 -3.64
C ARG A 16 16.39 28.49 -2.49
N TRP A 17 15.16 28.44 -1.96
CA TRP A 17 14.83 29.15 -0.71
C TRP A 17 15.77 28.74 0.44
N LEU A 18 16.17 27.47 0.48
CA LEU A 18 17.04 26.91 1.52
C LEU A 18 18.47 27.45 1.42
N ASP A 19 18.94 27.78 0.21
CA ASP A 19 20.27 28.35 -0.02
C ASP A 19 20.42 29.75 0.59
N PHE A 20 19.30 30.47 0.75
CA PHE A 20 19.23 31.74 1.47
C PHE A 20 18.98 31.58 2.98
N GLY A 21 18.98 30.34 3.49
CA GLY A 21 18.64 30.04 4.89
C GLY A 21 17.17 30.27 5.23
N LEU A 22 16.29 30.35 4.22
CA LEU A 22 14.85 30.57 4.40
C LEU A 22 14.09 29.25 4.24
N GLU A 23 13.00 29.10 4.98
CA GLU A 23 12.09 27.98 4.72
C GLU A 23 11.33 28.22 3.41
N MET A 24 11.16 27.15 2.61
CA MET A 24 10.32 27.18 1.41
C MET A 24 8.88 27.56 1.79
N PRO A 25 8.31 28.66 1.28
CA PRO A 25 6.94 29.06 1.61
C PRO A 25 5.91 27.98 1.30
N GLY A 26 6.14 27.16 0.27
CA GLY A 26 5.32 26.01 -0.12
C GLY A 26 5.19 24.94 0.97
N LYS A 27 6.14 24.84 1.90
CA LYS A 27 6.05 23.91 3.06
C LYS A 27 4.87 24.20 3.97
N LEU A 28 4.32 25.41 3.94
CA LEU A 28 3.14 25.76 4.72
C LEU A 28 1.86 25.59 3.91
N SER A 29 1.88 25.01 2.71
CA SER A 29 0.71 24.83 1.86
C SER A 29 0.03 23.46 2.07
N THR A 30 -1.23 23.37 1.63
CA THR A 30 -1.92 22.08 1.51
C THR A 30 -1.33 21.34 0.31
N PRO A 31 -0.89 20.07 0.45
CA PRO A 31 -0.32 19.34 -0.67
C PRO A 31 -1.30 19.19 -1.83
N ALA A 32 -0.76 19.11 -3.05
CA ALA A 32 -1.55 18.70 -4.20
C ALA A 32 -2.08 17.27 -4.03
N PRO A 33 -3.25 16.92 -4.62
CA PRO A 33 -3.73 15.55 -4.64
C PRO A 33 -2.67 14.61 -5.25
N PRO A 34 -2.40 13.44 -4.67
CA PRO A 34 -1.50 12.48 -5.31
C PRO A 34 -2.06 12.01 -6.64
N ALA A 35 -1.18 11.88 -7.63
CA ALA A 35 -1.48 11.35 -8.97
C ALA A 35 -0.89 9.94 -9.13
N GLY A 36 -1.14 9.31 -10.29
CA GLY A 36 -0.50 8.03 -10.63
C GLY A 36 -0.83 6.87 -9.69
N LEU A 37 -1.98 6.92 -9.01
CA LEU A 37 -2.41 5.83 -8.12
C LEU A 37 -2.50 4.53 -8.93
N SER A 38 -1.85 3.49 -8.43
CA SER A 38 -1.81 2.17 -9.06
C SER A 38 -1.80 1.08 -7.99
N VAL A 39 -2.33 -0.08 -8.36
CA VAL A 39 -2.48 -1.22 -7.45
C VAL A 39 -1.97 -2.46 -8.17
N ALA A 40 -1.07 -3.19 -7.52
CA ALA A 40 -0.54 -4.46 -8.01
C ALA A 40 -0.61 -5.50 -6.90
N THR A 41 -0.84 -6.77 -7.27
CA THR A 41 -0.70 -7.87 -6.31
C THR A 41 0.75 -7.94 -5.84
N SER A 42 0.95 -7.97 -4.52
CA SER A 42 2.31 -8.03 -3.98
C SER A 42 2.80 -9.48 -4.09
N LEU A 43 3.73 -9.74 -5.02
CA LEU A 43 4.45 -11.01 -5.13
C LEU A 43 5.48 -11.12 -4.00
N ARG A 44 5.05 -11.05 -2.74
CA ARG A 44 5.96 -11.19 -1.60
C ARG A 44 6.25 -12.68 -1.40
N THR A 45 7.46 -13.10 -1.76
CA THR A 45 8.01 -14.46 -1.55
C THR A 45 8.37 -14.76 -0.09
N ASP A 46 8.32 -13.76 0.79
CA ASP A 46 8.55 -13.93 2.22
C ASP A 46 7.23 -14.06 2.98
N ALA A 47 7.05 -15.24 3.56
CA ALA A 47 5.83 -15.80 4.12
C ALA A 47 5.28 -15.14 5.41
N THR A 48 5.30 -13.81 5.52
CA THR A 48 4.93 -13.12 6.79
C THR A 48 3.76 -12.14 6.71
N VAL A 49 3.09 -11.94 5.57
CA VAL A 49 1.99 -10.94 5.47
C VAL A 49 0.72 -11.43 4.75
N ALA A 50 0.53 -12.74 4.61
CA ALA A 50 -0.79 -13.31 4.31
C ALA A 50 -1.13 -14.32 5.40
N THR A 51 -1.47 -13.82 6.59
CA THR A 51 -1.88 -14.67 7.72
C THR A 51 -3.31 -15.19 7.57
N ASP A 52 -4.14 -14.52 6.76
CA ASP A 52 -5.50 -14.94 6.46
C ASP A 52 -5.63 -15.45 5.01
N PRO A 53 -5.99 -16.72 4.78
CA PRO A 53 -6.23 -17.26 3.44
C PRO A 53 -7.34 -16.54 2.67
N ASN A 54 -8.18 -15.75 3.36
CA ASN A 54 -9.29 -15.01 2.73
C ASN A 54 -8.89 -13.60 2.27
N THR A 55 -7.59 -13.27 2.26
CA THR A 55 -7.11 -11.95 1.84
C THR A 55 -6.01 -12.05 0.80
N VAL A 56 -5.94 -11.03 -0.05
CA VAL A 56 -4.89 -10.81 -1.05
C VAL A 56 -4.09 -9.59 -0.61
N ASN A 57 -2.78 -9.75 -0.45
CA ASN A 57 -1.90 -8.62 -0.16
C ASN A 57 -1.59 -7.86 -1.46
N VAL A 58 -1.89 -6.57 -1.47
CA VAL A 58 -1.65 -5.68 -2.63
C VAL A 58 -0.69 -4.57 -2.24
N LEU A 59 0.16 -4.20 -3.19
CA LEU A 59 0.97 -2.99 -3.13
C LEU A 59 0.20 -1.87 -3.83
N VAL A 60 -0.08 -0.79 -3.11
CA VAL A 60 -0.68 0.43 -3.63
C VAL A 60 0.40 1.49 -3.69
N THR A 61 0.56 2.14 -4.85
CA THR A 61 1.60 3.16 -5.09
C THR A 61 0.99 4.40 -5.72
N CYS A 62 1.55 5.57 -5.45
CA CYS A 62 1.20 6.82 -6.12
C CYS A 62 2.45 7.67 -6.39
N ASP A 63 2.29 8.74 -7.15
CA ASP A 63 3.33 9.75 -7.32
C ASP A 63 3.53 10.53 -6.01
N ALA A 64 4.77 10.94 -5.75
CA ALA A 64 5.08 11.75 -4.58
C ALA A 64 4.52 13.17 -4.75
N SER A 65 3.68 13.61 -3.81
CA SER A 65 3.18 14.98 -3.77
C SER A 65 4.22 15.89 -3.08
N PRO A 66 4.54 17.06 -3.65
CA PRO A 66 5.40 18.04 -2.99
C PRO A 66 4.88 18.39 -1.58
N PHE A 67 5.81 18.51 -0.63
CA PHE A 67 5.57 18.81 0.80
C PHE A 67 4.72 17.81 1.57
N ALA A 68 4.31 16.70 0.95
CA ALA A 68 3.66 15.63 1.69
C ALA A 68 4.65 15.02 2.68
N THR A 69 4.27 15.06 3.96
CA THR A 69 4.98 14.41 5.06
C THR A 69 4.47 12.98 5.30
N ARG A 70 3.28 12.67 4.75
CA ARG A 70 2.58 11.41 4.95
C ARG A 70 1.50 11.23 3.88
N TYR A 71 1.18 9.98 3.60
CA TYR A 71 0.09 9.54 2.74
C TYR A 71 -0.94 8.74 3.57
N ARG A 72 -2.21 8.89 3.22
CA ARG A 72 -3.34 8.15 3.80
C ARG A 72 -4.04 7.40 2.69
N PHE A 73 -3.86 6.09 2.65
CA PHE A 73 -4.51 5.19 1.71
C PHE A 73 -5.84 4.75 2.30
N ARG A 74 -6.91 4.90 1.53
CA ARG A 74 -8.25 4.50 1.92
C ARG A 74 -8.85 3.53 0.93
N MET A 75 -9.72 2.66 1.42
CA MET A 75 -10.37 1.62 0.64
C MET A 75 -11.87 1.60 0.94
N ARG A 76 -12.68 1.23 -0.06
CA ARG A 76 -14.05 0.77 0.13
C ARG A 76 -14.35 -0.39 -0.80
N ILE A 77 -15.39 -1.16 -0.50
CA ILE A 77 -15.90 -2.21 -1.40
C ILE A 77 -16.74 -1.55 -2.50
N ALA A 78 -16.35 -1.74 -3.75
CA ALA A 78 -17.05 -1.18 -4.90
C ALA A 78 -18.45 -1.80 -5.04
N GLY A 79 -19.43 -1.01 -5.45
CA GLY A 79 -20.81 -1.47 -5.65
C GLY A 79 -21.63 -1.70 -4.37
N LEU A 80 -21.03 -1.58 -3.18
CA LEU A 80 -21.77 -1.58 -1.92
C LEU A 80 -22.29 -0.17 -1.62
N LEU A 81 -23.60 0.04 -1.84
CA LEU A 81 -24.29 1.30 -1.55
C LEU A 81 -24.06 1.73 -0.09
N GLY A 82 -23.63 2.97 0.10
CA GLY A 82 -23.37 3.55 1.42
C GLY A 82 -22.03 3.15 2.05
N SER A 83 -21.16 2.41 1.35
CA SER A 83 -19.82 2.11 1.86
C SER A 83 -18.94 3.36 1.89
N ASN A 84 -18.43 3.66 3.09
CA ASN A 84 -17.49 4.75 3.30
C ASN A 84 -16.06 4.28 3.01
N TYR A 85 -15.21 5.23 2.62
CA TYR A 85 -13.77 4.99 2.51
C TYR A 85 -13.14 4.89 3.90
N GLU A 86 -12.62 3.71 4.21
CA GLU A 86 -11.92 3.43 5.46
C GLU A 86 -10.41 3.60 5.30
N LEU A 87 -9.73 4.08 6.34
CA LEU A 87 -8.28 4.20 6.35
C LEU A 87 -7.66 2.81 6.48
N VAL A 88 -6.95 2.36 5.45
CA VAL A 88 -6.30 1.04 5.42
C VAL A 88 -4.80 1.10 5.63
N ALA A 89 -4.16 2.23 5.30
CA ALA A 89 -2.75 2.45 5.60
C ALA A 89 -2.42 3.94 5.74
N SER A 90 -1.39 4.23 6.54
CA SER A 90 -0.77 5.54 6.59
C SER A 90 0.74 5.43 6.67
N THR A 91 1.43 6.04 5.72
CA THR A 91 2.87 5.86 5.49
C THR A 91 3.52 7.21 5.19
N THR A 92 4.82 7.33 5.43
CA THR A 92 5.61 8.50 4.97
C THR A 92 6.02 8.36 3.51
N GLU A 93 6.09 7.12 3.01
CA GLU A 93 6.40 6.80 1.63
C GLU A 93 5.14 6.81 0.75
N PRO A 94 5.23 7.12 -0.55
CA PRO A 94 4.09 7.14 -1.48
C PRO A 94 3.66 5.73 -1.91
N MET A 95 3.74 4.77 -0.99
CA MET A 95 3.31 3.40 -1.18
C MET A 95 2.88 2.75 0.13
N ALA A 96 2.02 1.73 0.03
CA ALA A 96 1.59 0.92 1.17
C ALA A 96 1.23 -0.51 0.73
N GLN A 97 1.44 -1.48 1.62
CA GLN A 97 0.87 -2.82 1.49
C GLN A 97 -0.46 -2.90 2.23
N VAL A 98 -1.47 -3.45 1.58
CA VAL A 98 -2.84 -3.53 2.10
C VAL A 98 -3.39 -4.94 1.90
N ALA A 99 -4.07 -5.48 2.91
CA ALA A 99 -4.82 -6.71 2.78
C ALA A 99 -6.23 -6.41 2.23
N VAL A 100 -6.56 -7.03 1.10
CA VAL A 100 -7.87 -6.88 0.43
C VAL A 100 -8.62 -8.20 0.55
N PRO A 101 -9.93 -8.20 0.90
CA PRO A 101 -10.71 -9.43 0.89
C PRO A 101 -10.66 -10.12 -0.49
N ALA A 102 -10.39 -11.42 -0.50
CA ALA A 102 -10.38 -12.20 -1.73
C ALA A 102 -11.76 -12.17 -2.41
N ASN A 103 -11.78 -12.20 -3.75
CA ASN A 103 -12.99 -12.04 -4.58
C ASN A 103 -13.76 -10.72 -4.41
N ALA A 104 -13.22 -9.73 -3.67
CA ALA A 104 -13.85 -8.41 -3.58
C ALA A 104 -13.34 -7.48 -4.69
N THR A 105 -14.26 -6.68 -5.22
CA THR A 105 -13.91 -5.48 -5.99
C THR A 105 -13.86 -4.32 -5.02
N VAL A 106 -12.73 -3.63 -4.96
CA VAL A 106 -12.50 -2.49 -4.07
C VAL A 106 -12.09 -1.25 -4.87
N GLU A 107 -12.34 -0.09 -4.29
CA GLU A 107 -11.82 1.17 -4.77
C GLU A 107 -10.81 1.72 -3.78
N PHE A 108 -9.68 2.20 -4.29
CA PHE A 108 -8.65 2.89 -3.53
C PHE A 108 -8.61 4.36 -3.87
N ILE A 109 -8.38 5.18 -2.84
CA ILE A 109 -7.98 6.58 -2.97
C ILE A 109 -6.80 6.86 -2.04
N VAL A 110 -6.02 7.88 -2.36
CA VAL A 110 -4.94 8.34 -1.50
C VAL A 110 -5.04 9.85 -1.28
N GLN A 111 -4.64 10.28 -0.08
CA GLN A 111 -4.55 11.70 0.29
C GLN A 111 -3.15 12.00 0.81
N ALA A 112 -2.56 13.09 0.35
CA ALA A 112 -1.31 13.63 0.88
C ALA A 112 -1.58 14.52 2.10
N VAL A 113 -0.69 14.46 3.08
CA VAL A 113 -0.82 15.17 4.36
C VAL A 113 0.47 15.94 4.66
N ASN A 114 0.32 17.19 5.10
CA ASN A 114 1.40 18.03 5.59
C ASN A 114 0.94 18.70 6.90
N GLY A 115 1.43 18.19 8.03
CA GLY A 115 0.94 18.59 9.36
C GLY A 115 -0.57 18.37 9.49
N ASN A 116 -1.31 19.45 9.79
CA ASN A 116 -2.77 19.42 9.93
C ASN A 116 -3.52 19.63 8.61
N ARG A 117 -2.81 19.78 7.47
CA ARG A 117 -3.40 20.01 6.15
C ARG A 117 -3.44 18.71 5.36
N GLN A 118 -4.52 18.51 4.63
CA GLN A 118 -4.73 17.31 3.83
C GLN A 118 -5.23 17.70 2.44
N SER A 119 -4.69 17.05 1.42
CA SER A 119 -5.13 17.24 0.05
C SER A 119 -6.56 16.73 -0.17
N VAL A 120 -7.15 17.13 -1.30
CA VAL A 120 -8.25 16.35 -1.89
C VAL A 120 -7.73 14.94 -2.22
N ALA A 121 -8.63 13.96 -2.23
CA ALA A 121 -8.29 12.60 -2.63
C ALA A 121 -7.84 12.54 -4.10
N SER A 122 -6.99 11.56 -4.42
CA SER A 122 -6.69 11.17 -5.79
C SER A 122 -7.95 10.70 -6.53
N GLU A 123 -7.83 10.53 -7.85
CA GLU A 123 -8.77 9.70 -8.59
C GLU A 123 -8.82 8.29 -7.98
N ALA A 124 -10.01 7.69 -7.98
CA ALA A 124 -10.21 6.36 -7.44
C ALA A 124 -9.74 5.30 -8.42
N VAL A 125 -9.04 4.28 -7.92
CA VAL A 125 -8.61 3.13 -8.69
C VAL A 125 -9.39 1.89 -8.24
N VAL A 126 -10.03 1.23 -9.20
CA VAL A 126 -10.74 -0.02 -8.97
C VAL A 126 -9.78 -1.19 -9.08
N PHE A 127 -9.83 -2.10 -8.12
CA PHE A 127 -9.07 -3.34 -8.13
C PHE A 127 -9.99 -4.51 -7.78
N THR A 128 -9.91 -5.58 -8.57
CA THR A 128 -10.62 -6.84 -8.28
C THR A 128 -9.63 -7.85 -7.74
N ALA A 129 -9.79 -8.22 -6.47
CA ALA A 129 -8.93 -9.22 -5.84
C ALA A 129 -9.22 -10.61 -6.44
N PRO A 130 -8.18 -11.37 -6.80
CA PRO A 130 -8.36 -12.75 -7.25
C PRO A 130 -8.95 -13.62 -6.13
N ALA A 131 -9.42 -14.80 -6.51
CA ALA A 131 -9.88 -15.81 -5.56
C ALA A 131 -8.73 -16.24 -4.63
N ALA A 132 -9.09 -16.54 -3.39
CA ALA A 132 -8.18 -17.17 -2.44
C ALA A 132 -7.64 -18.48 -3.03
N ALA A 133 -6.33 -18.70 -2.89
CA ALA A 133 -5.75 -19.98 -3.24
C ALA A 133 -6.35 -21.06 -2.32
N ALA A 134 -6.93 -22.10 -2.92
CA ALA A 134 -7.44 -23.24 -2.14
C ALA A 134 -6.27 -23.83 -1.31
N PRO A 135 -6.50 -24.23 -0.05
CA PRO A 135 -5.47 -24.87 0.74
C PRO A 135 -4.98 -26.11 -0.02
N SER A 136 -3.67 -26.13 -0.32
CA SER A 136 -3.03 -27.29 -0.91
C SER A 136 -3.25 -28.47 0.03
N THR A 137 -4.11 -29.40 -0.36
CA THR A 137 -4.18 -30.71 0.28
C THR A 137 -2.94 -31.47 -0.13
N ALA A 138 -1.82 -31.16 0.53
CA ALA A 138 -0.64 -32.00 0.50
C ALA A 138 -1.07 -33.37 1.04
N LYS A 139 -1.42 -34.29 0.14
CA LYS A 139 -1.54 -35.71 0.44
C LYS A 139 -0.22 -36.12 1.07
N SER A 140 -0.20 -36.26 2.39
CA SER A 140 0.90 -36.94 3.09
C SER A 140 1.10 -38.27 2.37
N PRO A 141 2.27 -38.55 1.77
CA PRO A 141 2.54 -39.88 1.26
C PRO A 141 2.58 -40.79 2.48
N MET A 142 1.46 -41.49 2.73
CA MET A 142 1.33 -42.55 3.71
C MET A 142 2.38 -43.61 3.36
N ARG A 143 3.55 -43.53 4.02
CA ARG A 143 4.61 -44.53 3.95
C ARG A 143 4.05 -45.86 4.48
N ARG A 144 3.46 -46.67 3.60
CA ARG A 144 3.12 -48.06 3.89
C ARG A 144 4.42 -48.87 3.98
N ARG A 145 4.73 -49.27 5.22
CA ARG A 145 5.30 -50.56 5.68
C ARG A 145 6.51 -51.17 4.96
N ALA A 146 7.49 -51.60 5.76
CA ALA A 146 7.80 -53.03 5.89
C ALA A 146 8.59 -53.33 7.17
N SER A 147 7.94 -53.96 8.15
CA SER A 147 8.60 -54.64 9.26
C SER A 147 9.31 -55.87 8.71
N ARG A 148 10.65 -55.88 8.68
CA ARG A 148 11.43 -57.10 8.40
C ARG A 148 11.72 -57.84 9.70
N SER A 149 10.79 -58.70 10.10
CA SER A 149 11.09 -59.80 11.03
C SER A 149 11.70 -60.94 10.21
N ARG A 150 13.02 -61.14 10.28
CA ARG A 150 13.65 -62.39 9.82
C ARG A 150 14.01 -63.23 11.04
N LEU A 151 13.15 -64.23 11.30
CA LEU A 151 13.49 -65.42 12.07
C LEU A 151 14.76 -66.06 11.46
N ARG A 152 15.76 -66.32 12.30
CA ARG A 152 16.83 -67.28 12.05
C ARG A 152 16.38 -68.66 12.53
N GLN A 153 16.30 -69.63 11.62
CA GLN A 153 16.45 -71.08 11.86
C GLN A 153 17.12 -71.64 10.58
N LEU A 154 18.41 -72.00 10.64
CA LEU A 154 18.98 -73.37 10.78
C LEU A 154 18.97 -74.15 9.44
N PRO A 155 19.88 -75.12 9.18
CA PRO A 155 20.78 -75.85 10.08
C PRO A 155 22.24 -75.38 10.11
#